data_AF-A0A960MKR3-F1
#
_entry.id   AF-A0A960MKR3-F1
#
_cell.length_a   1.000
_cell.length_b   1.000
_cell.length_c   1.000
_cell.angle_alpha   90.00
_cell.angle_beta   90.00
_cell.angle_gamma   90.00
#
_symmetry.space_group_name_H-M   'P 1'
#
loop_
_entity.id
_entity.type
_entity.pdbx_description
1 polymer ?
#
loop_
_entity_poly.entity_id
_entity_poly.type
_entity_poly.pdbx_seq_one_letter_code
_entity_poly.pdbx_strand_id
1 'polypeptide(L)'
;DPKTGKKGTRETNTMPQWAGSCWYYLRFCDPKNETKAWGEEEENYWMPVDMYVGGVEHAVLHLLYARFWHKVLYDAGYVSTKEPFQTLRNQGLVTAKSYKKPAGGYVAPEEAKEETGLIEMVEKMSKSKLNGVPPDEIIDEYGADSLRLYEMFMGPFDKEKLWNSDAISGCRRFLDRFFALVSSDKISDEETLEGMKLAAKLVSGVEKDIDEMLFNTAISKMMEFVNHFSKLDTYPKKALEMATIALSSFAPHIAEECWEILGHSESLTFAPFPKADPKLLVEESATYVIQVNGKFRAKWDLPKGQTKEALLEIVKGDEKMAKHLSGEIVKVIFVPEKLLNIVIK
;
A
#
# COMPACT_ATOMS: atom_id res chain seq x y z
N ASP A 1 48.81 -19.55 22.06
CA ASP A 1 48.89 -18.62 20.92
C ASP A 1 49.77 -19.24 19.85
N PRO A 2 49.24 -19.52 18.65
CA PRO A 2 50.00 -20.12 17.54
C PRO A 2 51.20 -19.29 17.06
N LYS A 3 51.19 -17.96 17.27
CA LYS A 3 52.29 -17.06 16.85
C LYS A 3 53.37 -16.93 17.92
N THR A 4 53.01 -16.98 19.21
CA THR A 4 53.96 -16.71 20.32
C THR A 4 54.29 -17.93 21.18
N GLY A 5 53.60 -19.07 20.99
CA GLY A 5 53.78 -20.29 21.78
C GLY A 5 53.29 -20.19 23.24
N LYS A 6 52.88 -19.00 23.69
CA LYS A 6 52.42 -18.77 25.07
C LYS A 6 51.05 -19.40 25.31
N LYS A 7 50.81 -19.84 26.55
CA LYS A 7 49.47 -20.20 27.01
C LYS A 7 48.59 -18.94 27.06
N GLY A 8 47.36 -19.06 26.59
CA GLY A 8 46.37 -17.99 26.63
C GLY A 8 44.97 -18.57 26.78
N THR A 9 44.05 -17.74 27.26
CA THR A 9 42.65 -18.10 27.48
C THR A 9 41.79 -17.37 26.44
N ARG A 10 40.78 -18.03 25.89
CA ARG A 10 39.82 -17.38 24.98
C ARG A 10 38.97 -16.39 25.77
N GLU A 11 38.58 -15.30 25.13
CA GLU A 11 37.56 -14.39 25.65
C GLU A 11 36.25 -15.17 25.87
N THR A 12 35.60 -14.92 27.00
CA THR A 12 34.33 -15.55 27.40
C THR A 12 33.14 -14.64 27.19
N ASN A 13 33.36 -13.34 27.02
CA ASN A 13 32.32 -12.41 26.61
C ASN A 13 31.85 -12.70 25.17
N THR A 14 30.55 -12.59 24.97
CA THR A 14 29.93 -12.71 23.64
C THR A 14 29.72 -11.35 23.02
N MET A 15 29.69 -11.31 21.69
CA MET A 15 29.25 -10.11 21.00
C MET A 15 27.77 -9.84 21.30
N PRO A 16 27.35 -8.58 21.38
CA PRO A 16 25.95 -8.22 21.58
C PRO A 16 25.10 -8.62 20.36
N GLN A 17 23.79 -8.80 20.56
CA GLN A 17 22.87 -9.27 19.52
C GLN A 17 22.89 -8.43 18.23
N TRP A 18 23.14 -7.13 18.34
CA TRP A 18 23.21 -6.22 17.19
C TRP A 18 24.47 -6.40 16.33
N ALA A 19 25.50 -7.12 16.80
CA ALA A 19 26.73 -7.31 16.03
C ALA A 19 26.46 -7.99 14.66
N GLY A 20 25.50 -8.91 14.59
CA GLY A 20 25.06 -9.51 13.33
C GLY A 20 24.21 -8.58 12.48
N SER A 21 23.31 -7.81 13.09
CA SER A 21 22.38 -6.94 12.36
C SER A 21 23.06 -5.74 11.70
N CYS A 22 24.29 -5.40 12.06
CA CYS A 22 24.96 -4.23 11.49
C CYS A 22 25.49 -4.43 10.05
N TRP A 23 25.52 -5.65 9.54
CA TRP A 23 26.12 -5.96 8.24
C TRP A 23 25.41 -7.08 7.45
N TYR A 24 24.31 -7.62 7.95
CA TYR A 24 23.60 -8.74 7.30
C TYR A 24 23.18 -8.44 5.85
N TYR A 25 22.88 -7.17 5.52
CA TYR A 25 22.53 -6.76 4.16
C TYR A 25 23.69 -6.96 3.17
N LEU A 26 24.95 -6.85 3.62
CA LEU A 26 26.13 -7.19 2.80
C LEU A 26 26.26 -8.70 2.63
N ARG A 27 25.95 -9.47 3.69
CA ARG A 27 25.99 -10.94 3.60
C ARG A 27 24.93 -11.47 2.63
N PHE A 28 23.81 -10.78 2.44
CA PHE A 28 22.81 -11.16 1.44
C PHE A 28 23.28 -11.03 0.00
N CYS A 29 24.27 -10.18 -0.29
CA CYS A 29 24.88 -10.09 -1.62
C CYS A 29 25.53 -11.44 -2.02
N ASP A 30 26.14 -12.13 -1.05
CA ASP A 30 26.86 -13.39 -1.28
C ASP A 30 26.77 -14.34 -0.07
N PRO A 31 25.59 -14.94 0.18
CA PRO A 31 25.31 -15.65 1.42
C PRO A 31 25.99 -17.01 1.53
N LYS A 32 26.45 -17.57 0.40
CA LYS A 32 27.04 -18.91 0.31
C LYS A 32 28.58 -18.89 0.28
N ASN A 33 29.22 -17.72 0.34
CA ASN A 33 30.67 -17.64 0.37
C ASN A 33 31.26 -18.21 1.65
N GLU A 34 32.00 -19.31 1.56
CA GLU A 34 32.61 -19.97 2.71
C GLU A 34 34.00 -19.40 3.07
N THR A 35 34.57 -18.58 2.18
CA THR A 35 35.96 -18.11 2.30
C THR A 35 36.08 -16.63 2.65
N LYS A 36 35.04 -15.84 2.35
CA LYS A 36 34.95 -14.40 2.61
C LYS A 36 33.59 -14.07 3.23
N ALA A 37 33.50 -12.87 3.80
CA ALA A 37 32.23 -12.34 4.29
C ALA A 37 31.26 -12.04 3.13
N TRP A 38 31.76 -11.55 2.00
CA TRP A 38 31.07 -11.40 0.71
C TRP A 38 32.13 -11.24 -0.41
N GLY A 39 31.74 -11.48 -1.66
CA GLY A 39 32.54 -11.16 -2.85
C GLY A 39 32.40 -9.70 -3.27
N GLU A 40 33.44 -9.19 -3.95
CA GLU A 40 33.50 -7.79 -4.40
C GLU A 40 32.55 -7.53 -5.58
N GLU A 41 32.42 -8.48 -6.51
CA GLU A 41 31.52 -8.35 -7.66
C GLU A 41 30.05 -8.35 -7.21
N GLU A 42 29.69 -9.26 -6.31
CA GLU A 42 28.34 -9.38 -5.76
C GLU A 42 27.95 -8.16 -4.92
N GLU A 43 28.87 -7.62 -4.11
CA GLU A 43 28.64 -6.41 -3.33
C GLU A 43 28.45 -5.20 -4.25
N ASN A 44 29.34 -5.01 -5.23
CA ASN A 44 29.23 -3.91 -6.20
C ASN A 44 27.94 -3.96 -7.03
N TYR A 45 27.43 -5.15 -7.31
CA TYR A 45 26.20 -5.33 -8.09
C TYR A 45 24.96 -4.91 -7.29
N TRP A 46 24.87 -5.31 -6.02
CA TRP A 46 23.66 -5.10 -5.20
C TRP A 46 23.67 -3.79 -4.41
N MET A 47 24.84 -3.25 -4.07
CA MET A 47 24.95 -2.08 -3.21
C MET A 47 24.98 -0.76 -4.00
N PRO A 48 24.44 0.32 -3.42
CA PRO A 48 23.80 0.39 -2.11
C PRO A 48 22.32 -0.03 -2.17
N VAL A 49 21.76 -0.50 -1.05
CA VAL A 49 20.33 -0.85 -0.96
C VAL A 49 19.47 0.36 -1.34
N ASP A 50 18.66 0.24 -2.38
CA ASP A 50 17.83 1.35 -2.88
C ASP A 50 16.80 1.82 -1.84
N MET A 51 16.09 0.89 -1.21
CA MET A 51 15.09 1.18 -0.20
C MET A 51 15.18 0.21 0.98
N TYR A 52 15.49 0.78 2.15
CA TYR A 52 15.43 0.08 3.42
C TYR A 52 14.12 0.39 4.14
N VAL A 53 13.36 -0.64 4.49
CA VAL A 53 12.09 -0.52 5.20
C VAL A 53 12.26 -1.03 6.64
N GLY A 54 11.93 -0.21 7.64
CA GLY A 54 12.04 -0.62 9.03
C GLY A 54 11.41 0.39 10.00
N GLY A 55 10.91 -0.10 11.13
CA GLY A 55 10.20 0.73 12.11
C GLY A 55 11.10 1.83 12.70
N VAL A 56 10.50 2.96 13.05
CA VAL A 56 11.20 4.13 13.62
C VAL A 56 11.94 3.79 14.92
N GLU A 57 11.52 2.74 15.63
CA GLU A 57 12.22 2.22 16.81
C GLU A 57 13.69 1.88 16.57
N HIS A 58 14.10 1.64 15.33
CA HIS A 58 15.46 1.28 14.96
C HIS A 58 16.35 2.47 14.57
N ALA A 59 15.83 3.70 14.60
CA ALA A 59 16.52 4.92 14.16
C ALA A 59 17.84 5.18 14.90
N VAL A 60 17.88 4.98 16.22
CA VAL A 60 19.02 5.35 17.07
C VAL A 60 19.98 4.19 17.40
N LEU A 61 19.60 2.95 17.09
CA LEU A 61 20.41 1.77 17.37
C LEU A 61 20.89 1.14 16.07
N HIS A 62 20.11 0.19 15.54
CA HIS A 62 20.48 -0.59 14.37
C HIS A 62 20.90 0.28 13.18
N LEU A 63 20.12 1.31 12.83
CA LEU A 63 20.45 2.16 11.68
C LEU A 63 21.74 2.97 11.88
N LEU A 64 22.03 3.41 13.11
CA LEU A 64 23.29 4.09 13.42
C LEU A 64 24.47 3.11 13.33
N TYR A 65 24.35 1.93 13.92
CA TYR A 65 25.44 0.96 13.92
C TYR A 65 25.69 0.35 12.54
N ALA A 66 24.64 0.09 11.75
CA ALA A 66 24.77 -0.36 10.37
C ALA A 66 25.57 0.65 9.53
N ARG A 67 25.28 1.94 9.66
CA ARG A 67 26.04 3.01 8.99
C ARG A 67 27.46 3.15 9.50
N PHE A 68 27.65 3.07 10.82
CA PHE A 68 28.98 3.12 11.43
C PHE A 68 29.88 2.00 10.90
N TRP A 69 29.41 0.76 10.97
CA TRP A 69 30.17 -0.39 10.48
C TRP A 69 30.36 -0.36 8.97
N HIS A 70 29.38 0.10 8.19
CA HIS A 70 29.56 0.28 6.75
C HIS A 70 30.70 1.25 6.44
N LYS A 71 30.84 2.35 7.19
CA LYS A 71 31.96 3.30 7.01
C LYS A 71 33.30 2.71 7.39
N VAL A 72 33.36 1.96 8.49
CA VAL A 72 34.58 1.23 8.88
C VAL A 72 35.00 0.26 7.78
N LEU A 73 34.03 -0.46 7.19
CA LEU A 73 34.28 -1.39 6.09
C LEU A 73 34.68 -0.66 4.80
N TYR A 74 34.11 0.51 4.54
CA TYR A 74 34.47 1.37 3.40
C TYR A 74 35.91 1.86 3.52
N ASP A 75 36.29 2.38 4.69
CA ASP A 75 37.65 2.85 4.97
C ASP A 75 38.68 1.70 4.89
N ALA A 76 38.25 0.47 5.19
CA ALA A 76 39.04 -0.74 5.07
C ALA A 76 39.03 -1.36 3.66
N GLY A 77 38.27 -0.79 2.70
CA GLY A 77 38.21 -1.23 1.31
C GLY A 77 37.38 -2.51 1.06
N TYR A 78 36.44 -2.85 1.95
CA TYR A 78 35.59 -4.04 1.82
C TYR A 78 34.23 -3.79 1.17
N VAL A 79 33.80 -2.53 1.06
CA VAL A 79 32.53 -2.14 0.42
C VAL A 79 32.78 -0.97 -0.53
N SER A 80 31.98 -0.89 -1.58
CA SER A 80 32.14 0.08 -2.66
C SER A 80 31.46 1.43 -2.38
N THR A 81 30.49 1.44 -1.45
CA THR A 81 29.70 2.62 -1.11
C THR A 81 29.99 3.17 0.28
N LYS A 82 29.76 4.48 0.49
CA LYS A 82 29.99 5.15 1.79
C LYS A 82 28.81 5.05 2.75
N GLU A 83 27.61 4.82 2.23
CA GLU A 83 26.37 4.64 2.99
C GLU A 83 25.63 3.40 2.47
N PRO A 84 25.04 2.58 3.36
CA PRO A 84 24.45 1.30 2.96
C PRO A 84 23.05 1.42 2.34
N PHE A 85 22.31 2.49 2.64
CA PHE A 85 20.89 2.63 2.27
C PHE A 85 20.68 3.99 1.57
N GLN A 86 20.14 3.98 0.36
CA GLN A 86 19.82 5.22 -0.38
C GLN A 86 18.57 5.89 0.18
N THR A 87 17.51 5.09 0.38
CA THR A 87 16.22 5.55 0.90
C THR A 87 15.87 4.77 2.16
N LEU A 88 15.39 5.47 3.19
CA LEU A 88 14.78 4.88 4.38
C LEU A 88 13.28 5.18 4.38
N ARG A 89 12.48 4.15 4.65
CA ARG A 89 11.03 4.24 4.82
C ARG A 89 10.63 3.58 6.13
N ASN A 90 9.94 4.33 6.99
CA ASN A 90 9.49 3.81 8.27
C ASN A 90 8.02 3.44 8.18
N GLN A 91 7.70 2.16 8.38
CA GLN A 91 6.31 1.75 8.58
C GLN A 91 5.78 2.28 9.92
N GLY A 92 4.49 2.59 9.96
CA GLY A 92 3.80 2.84 11.22
C GLY A 92 3.60 1.55 12.02
N LEU A 93 3.39 1.71 13.33
CA LEU A 93 3.15 0.59 14.23
C LEU A 93 1.75 0.02 14.04
N VAL A 94 1.62 -1.30 14.14
CA VAL A 94 0.33 -1.96 14.32
C VAL A 94 0.05 -2.06 15.82
N THR A 95 -1.06 -1.48 16.24
CA THR A 95 -1.54 -1.47 17.62
C THR A 95 -2.80 -2.31 17.77
N ALA A 96 -3.06 -2.78 18.98
CA ALA A 96 -4.28 -3.50 19.34
C ALA A 96 -4.71 -3.12 20.74
N LYS A 97 -5.99 -3.38 21.03
CA LYS A 97 -6.50 -3.27 22.38
C LYS A 97 -5.77 -4.25 23.30
N SER A 98 -5.26 -3.75 24.41
CA SER A 98 -4.68 -4.54 25.49
C SER A 98 -5.49 -4.35 26.76
N TYR A 99 -5.55 -5.40 27.58
CA TYR A 99 -6.31 -5.41 28.81
C TYR A 99 -5.38 -5.70 29.99
N LYS A 100 -5.31 -4.77 30.93
CA LYS A 100 -4.39 -4.85 32.07
C LYS A 100 -5.15 -4.91 33.39
N LYS A 101 -4.74 -5.79 34.30
CA LYS A 101 -5.27 -5.84 35.66
C LYS A 101 -4.77 -4.64 36.47
N PRO A 102 -5.57 -4.08 37.40
CA PRO A 102 -5.12 -2.98 38.27
C PRO A 102 -3.85 -3.30 39.07
N ALA A 103 -3.69 -4.56 39.47
CA ALA A 103 -2.50 -5.06 40.19
C ALA A 103 -1.27 -5.31 39.29
N GLY A 104 -1.40 -5.12 37.97
CA GLY A 104 -0.38 -5.47 36.98
C GLY A 104 -0.64 -6.83 36.30
N GLY A 105 0.01 -7.04 35.15
CA GLY A 105 -0.23 -8.20 34.28
C GLY A 105 -1.27 -7.93 33.20
N TYR A 106 -1.12 -8.61 32.05
CA TYR A 106 -2.02 -8.52 30.91
C TYR A 106 -2.95 -9.73 30.84
N VAL A 107 -4.10 -9.53 30.20
CA VAL A 107 -5.11 -10.54 29.91
C VAL A 107 -5.34 -10.57 28.41
N ALA A 108 -5.54 -11.77 27.86
CA ALA A 108 -5.84 -11.92 26.44
C ALA A 108 -7.22 -11.32 26.11
N PRO A 109 -7.44 -10.76 24.91
CA PRO A 109 -8.73 -10.17 24.52
C PRO A 109 -9.95 -11.07 24.70
N GLU A 110 -9.81 -12.39 24.47
CA GLU A 110 -10.92 -13.33 24.63
C GLU A 110 -11.31 -13.52 26.10
N GLU A 111 -10.33 -13.62 27.01
CA GLU A 111 -10.55 -13.71 28.46
C GLU A 111 -11.10 -12.40 29.03
N ALA A 112 -10.71 -11.26 28.45
CA ALA A 112 -11.15 -9.94 28.90
C ALA A 112 -12.66 -9.71 28.74
N LYS A 113 -13.35 -10.50 27.89
CA LYS A 113 -14.83 -10.44 27.74
C LYS A 113 -15.56 -10.90 29.00
N GLU A 114 -14.92 -11.75 29.81
CA GLU A 114 -15.51 -12.37 31.00
C GLU A 114 -15.05 -11.74 32.32
N GLU A 115 -14.07 -10.83 32.29
CA GLU A 115 -13.48 -10.20 33.47
C GLU A 115 -13.86 -8.71 33.58
N THR A 116 -14.22 -8.26 34.78
CA THR A 116 -14.61 -6.86 35.04
C THR A 116 -13.51 -6.10 35.77
N GLY A 117 -13.45 -4.77 35.56
CA GLY A 117 -12.46 -3.90 36.22
C GLY A 117 -11.07 -3.87 35.55
N LEU A 118 -10.95 -4.38 34.32
CA LEU A 118 -9.75 -4.28 33.51
C LEU A 118 -9.55 -2.86 32.97
N ILE A 119 -8.29 -2.44 32.84
CA ILE A 119 -7.89 -1.19 32.19
C ILE A 119 -7.65 -1.50 30.71
N GLU A 120 -8.51 -0.97 29.83
CA GLU A 120 -8.35 -1.05 28.38
C GLU A 120 -7.39 0.05 27.89
N MET A 121 -6.42 -0.34 27.06
CA MET A 121 -5.46 0.57 26.41
C MET A 121 -5.29 0.19 24.95
N VAL A 122 -4.77 1.12 24.15
CA VAL A 122 -4.31 0.84 22.77
C VAL A 122 -2.80 0.86 22.77
N GLU A 123 -2.19 -0.27 22.42
CA GLU A 123 -0.75 -0.45 22.53
C GLU A 123 -0.17 -1.22 21.34
N LYS A 124 1.13 -1.03 21.07
CA LYS A 124 1.87 -1.87 20.11
C LYS A 124 1.62 -3.34 20.41
N MET A 125 1.31 -4.12 19.38
CA MET A 125 1.18 -5.57 19.51
C MET A 125 2.48 -6.19 20.03
N SER A 126 2.39 -6.98 21.10
CA SER A 126 3.54 -7.76 21.59
C SER A 126 3.09 -9.00 22.36
N LYS A 127 3.91 -10.05 22.33
CA LYS A 127 3.67 -11.28 23.11
C LYS A 127 3.50 -11.00 24.61
N SER A 128 4.27 -10.04 25.15
CA SER A 128 4.19 -9.65 26.56
C SER A 128 2.89 -8.97 26.97
N LYS A 129 2.14 -8.42 26.01
CA LYS A 129 0.87 -7.72 26.24
C LYS A 129 -0.35 -8.58 25.92
N LEU A 130 -0.15 -9.80 25.41
CA LEU A 130 -1.18 -10.74 25.02
C LEU A 130 -2.23 -10.16 24.03
N ASN A 131 -1.87 -9.12 23.28
CA ASN A 131 -2.75 -8.40 22.36
C ASN A 131 -2.42 -8.64 20.87
N GLY A 132 -1.51 -9.57 20.58
CA GLY A 132 -1.15 -9.93 19.21
C GLY A 132 -2.11 -10.97 18.66
N VAL A 133 -2.46 -10.84 17.38
CA VAL A 133 -3.21 -11.84 16.63
C VAL A 133 -2.23 -12.68 15.81
N PRO A 134 -2.16 -14.01 15.97
CA PRO A 134 -1.29 -14.86 15.17
C PRO A 134 -1.68 -14.81 13.68
N PRO A 135 -0.74 -14.56 12.75
CA PRO A 135 -1.03 -14.56 11.32
C PRO A 135 -1.62 -15.88 10.82
N ASP A 136 -1.15 -17.02 11.35
CA ASP A 136 -1.57 -18.35 10.90
C ASP A 136 -3.08 -18.56 11.04
N GLU A 137 -3.69 -18.12 12.14
CA GLU A 137 -5.14 -18.23 12.37
C GLU A 137 -5.94 -17.42 11.32
N ILE A 138 -5.44 -16.24 10.97
CA ILE A 138 -6.05 -15.38 9.95
C ILE A 138 -5.87 -15.97 8.55
N ILE A 139 -4.71 -16.57 8.28
CA ILE A 139 -4.42 -17.22 6.99
C ILE A 139 -5.31 -18.44 6.81
N ASP A 140 -5.50 -19.25 7.83
CA ASP A 140 -6.37 -20.43 7.79
C ASP A 140 -7.84 -20.04 7.53
N GLU A 141 -8.30 -18.94 8.13
CA GLU A 141 -9.69 -18.48 7.97
C GLU A 141 -9.93 -17.71 6.66
N TYR A 142 -9.04 -16.79 6.29
CA TYR A 142 -9.27 -15.82 5.20
C TYR A 142 -8.35 -16.00 3.99
N GLY A 143 -7.24 -16.72 4.13
CA GLY A 143 -6.17 -16.84 3.14
C GLY A 143 -5.11 -15.74 3.23
N ALA A 144 -3.89 -16.06 2.80
CA ALA A 144 -2.74 -15.16 2.87
C ALA A 144 -2.95 -13.84 2.11
N ASP A 145 -3.59 -13.87 0.96
CA ASP A 145 -3.85 -12.66 0.16
C ASP A 145 -4.84 -11.70 0.83
N SER A 146 -5.82 -12.22 1.57
CA SER A 146 -6.74 -11.39 2.35
C SER A 146 -6.01 -10.65 3.47
N LEU A 147 -5.10 -11.35 4.16
CA LEU A 147 -4.25 -10.74 5.20
C LEU A 147 -3.32 -9.68 4.61
N ARG A 148 -2.59 -10.00 3.54
CA ARG A 148 -1.67 -9.06 2.87
C ARG A 148 -2.39 -7.80 2.40
N LEU A 149 -3.54 -7.95 1.73
CA LEU A 149 -4.36 -6.81 1.33
C LEU A 149 -4.79 -5.99 2.52
N TYR A 150 -5.27 -6.63 3.58
CA TYR A 150 -5.70 -5.93 4.78
C TYR A 150 -4.57 -5.08 5.38
N GLU A 151 -3.39 -5.66 5.63
CA GLU A 151 -2.24 -4.95 6.21
C GLU A 151 -1.84 -3.72 5.39
N MET A 152 -1.90 -3.83 4.06
CA MET A 152 -1.60 -2.75 3.14
C MET A 152 -2.75 -1.74 2.99
N PHE A 153 -3.97 -2.11 3.34
CA PHE A 153 -5.18 -1.30 3.19
C PHE A 153 -5.58 -0.51 4.44
N MET A 154 -5.16 -0.94 5.63
CA MET A 154 -5.52 -0.34 6.94
C MET A 154 -5.29 1.17 7.06
N GLY A 155 -4.43 1.75 6.21
CA GLY A 155 -4.16 3.17 6.15
C GLY A 155 -2.80 3.48 5.55
N PRO A 156 -2.38 4.76 5.55
CA PRO A 156 -1.09 5.16 5.00
C PRO A 156 0.07 4.37 5.62
N PHE A 157 1.04 3.97 4.80
CA PHE A 157 2.13 3.06 5.18
C PHE A 157 2.87 3.49 6.46
N ASP A 158 3.13 4.79 6.61
CA ASP A 158 3.95 5.41 7.66
C ASP A 158 3.18 5.75 8.96
N LYS A 159 1.86 5.54 9.00
CA LYS A 159 1.02 5.88 10.15
C LYS A 159 0.72 4.67 11.02
N GLU A 160 0.63 4.92 12.33
CA GLU A 160 0.14 3.95 13.29
C GLU A 160 -1.28 3.51 12.91
N LYS A 161 -1.54 2.20 12.99
CA LYS A 161 -2.83 1.61 12.64
C LYS A 161 -3.34 0.72 13.75
N LEU A 162 -4.61 0.88 14.08
CA LEU A 162 -5.32 -0.03 14.98
C LEU A 162 -5.77 -1.27 14.21
N TRP A 163 -5.37 -2.45 14.69
CA TRP A 163 -5.81 -3.73 14.17
C TRP A 163 -7.30 -3.97 14.40
N ASN A 164 -7.95 -4.51 13.37
CA ASN A 164 -9.37 -4.82 13.32
C ASN A 164 -9.59 -6.03 12.39
N SER A 165 -9.70 -7.23 12.99
CA SER A 165 -9.91 -8.48 12.25
C SER A 165 -11.19 -8.48 11.42
N ASP A 166 -12.25 -7.78 11.84
CA ASP A 166 -13.53 -7.75 11.12
C ASP A 166 -13.41 -7.17 9.70
N ALA A 167 -12.44 -6.27 9.51
CA ALA A 167 -12.17 -5.62 8.22
C ALA A 167 -11.52 -6.56 7.19
N ILE A 168 -10.92 -7.68 7.62
CA ILE A 168 -10.28 -8.66 6.73
C ILE A 168 -11.31 -9.33 5.83
N SER A 169 -12.51 -9.59 6.37
CA SER A 169 -13.65 -10.10 5.60
C SER A 169 -13.99 -9.21 4.39
N GLY A 170 -13.76 -7.90 4.49
CA GLY A 170 -13.94 -6.96 3.39
C GLY A 170 -12.92 -7.14 2.27
N CYS A 171 -11.66 -7.40 2.63
CA CYS A 171 -10.59 -7.71 1.67
C CYS A 171 -10.86 -9.04 0.97
N ARG A 172 -11.32 -10.06 1.71
CA ARG A 172 -11.73 -11.34 1.12
C ARG A 172 -12.88 -11.17 0.12
N ARG A 173 -13.94 -10.46 0.49
CA ARG A 173 -15.06 -10.17 -0.44
C ARG A 173 -14.61 -9.41 -1.69
N PHE A 174 -13.64 -8.51 -1.57
CA PHE A 174 -13.06 -7.84 -2.73
C PHE A 174 -12.35 -8.84 -3.65
N LEU A 175 -11.53 -9.73 -3.11
CA LEU A 175 -10.86 -10.79 -3.87
C LEU A 175 -11.85 -11.71 -4.57
N ASP A 176 -12.90 -12.17 -3.87
CA ASP A 176 -13.93 -13.01 -4.45
C ASP A 176 -14.64 -12.32 -5.64
N ARG A 177 -14.89 -11.01 -5.53
CA ARG A 177 -15.47 -10.21 -6.61
C ARG A 177 -14.52 -10.01 -7.78
N PHE A 178 -13.23 -9.83 -7.52
CA PHE A 178 -12.21 -9.74 -8.57
C PHE A 178 -12.13 -11.07 -9.34
N PHE A 179 -12.06 -12.19 -8.60
CA PHE A 179 -12.05 -13.53 -9.18
C PHE A 179 -13.29 -13.83 -10.03
N ALA A 180 -14.47 -13.36 -9.58
CA ALA A 180 -15.70 -13.49 -10.34
C ALA A 180 -15.67 -12.73 -11.68
N LEU A 181 -14.90 -11.64 -11.81
CA LEU A 181 -14.74 -10.95 -13.09
C LEU A 181 -13.94 -11.78 -14.10
N VAL A 182 -12.83 -12.40 -13.66
CA VAL A 182 -11.97 -13.22 -14.53
C VAL A 182 -12.55 -14.59 -14.84
N SER A 183 -13.56 -15.03 -14.08
CA SER A 183 -14.29 -16.28 -14.31
C SER A 183 -15.64 -16.07 -14.99
N SER A 184 -15.94 -14.85 -15.45
CA SER A 184 -17.24 -14.51 -16.05
C SER A 184 -17.33 -14.93 -17.52
N ASP A 185 -18.55 -15.29 -17.93
CA ASP A 185 -18.96 -15.48 -19.32
C ASP A 185 -18.97 -14.18 -20.17
N LYS A 186 -18.87 -13.01 -19.52
CA LYS A 186 -18.78 -11.70 -20.20
C LYS A 186 -17.41 -11.42 -20.82
N ILE A 187 -16.41 -12.26 -20.57
CA ILE A 187 -15.06 -12.05 -21.10
C ILE A 187 -15.08 -12.14 -22.62
N SER A 188 -14.45 -11.15 -23.25
CA SER A 188 -14.36 -11.04 -24.70
C SER A 188 -12.98 -10.54 -25.10
N ASP A 189 -12.52 -10.97 -26.27
CA ASP A 189 -11.30 -10.44 -26.90
C ASP A 189 -11.51 -9.02 -27.49
N GLU A 190 -12.76 -8.52 -27.51
CA GLU A 190 -13.07 -7.16 -27.95
C GLU A 190 -12.63 -6.10 -26.92
N GLU A 191 -11.73 -5.20 -27.33
CA GLU A 191 -11.24 -4.07 -26.53
C GLU A 191 -12.23 -2.90 -26.53
N THR A 192 -13.26 -2.97 -25.68
CA THR A 192 -14.18 -1.83 -25.50
C THR A 192 -13.48 -0.61 -24.91
N LEU A 193 -13.77 0.58 -25.45
CA LEU A 193 -13.11 1.83 -25.02
C LEU A 193 -13.29 2.06 -23.51
N GLU A 194 -14.49 1.81 -22.97
CA GLU A 194 -14.78 2.01 -21.55
C GLU A 194 -13.97 1.06 -20.66
N GLY A 195 -13.92 -0.24 -20.99
CA GLY A 195 -13.13 -1.21 -20.23
C GLY A 195 -11.63 -0.91 -20.26
N MET A 196 -11.11 -0.52 -21.42
CA MET A 196 -9.69 -0.15 -21.56
C MET A 196 -9.35 1.16 -20.84
N LYS A 197 -10.25 2.17 -20.81
CA LYS A 197 -10.07 3.39 -20.01
C LYS A 197 -10.01 3.07 -18.51
N LEU A 198 -10.89 2.19 -18.02
CA LEU A 198 -10.87 1.74 -16.62
C LEU A 198 -9.55 1.04 -16.26
N ALA A 199 -9.07 0.11 -17.09
CA ALA A 199 -7.81 -0.59 -16.86
C ALA A 199 -6.60 0.34 -16.94
N ALA A 200 -6.54 1.26 -17.92
CA ALA A 200 -5.46 2.23 -18.03
C ALA A 200 -5.37 3.13 -16.79
N LYS A 201 -6.52 3.62 -16.31
CA LYS A 201 -6.60 4.44 -15.09
C LYS A 201 -6.18 3.66 -13.85
N LEU A 202 -6.60 2.38 -13.74
CA LEU A 202 -6.18 1.50 -12.66
C LEU A 202 -4.66 1.35 -12.64
N VAL A 203 -4.08 0.91 -13.75
CA VAL A 203 -2.65 0.60 -13.86
C VAL A 203 -1.79 1.82 -13.57
N SER A 204 -2.07 2.95 -14.23
CA SER A 204 -1.32 4.19 -14.00
C SER A 204 -1.45 4.68 -12.56
N GLY A 205 -2.64 4.52 -11.97
CA GLY A 205 -2.89 4.93 -10.58
C GLY A 205 -2.25 4.02 -9.54
N VAL A 206 -2.15 2.71 -9.81
CA VAL A 206 -1.51 1.72 -8.92
C VAL A 206 0.00 1.81 -9.01
N GLU A 207 0.57 1.94 -10.22
CA GLU A 207 2.02 2.13 -10.43
C GLU A 207 2.53 3.31 -9.60
N LYS A 208 1.89 4.48 -9.79
CA LYS A 208 2.23 5.69 -9.04
C LYS A 208 2.13 5.50 -7.53
N ASP A 209 1.06 4.86 -7.06
CA ASP A 209 0.84 4.67 -5.63
C ASP A 209 1.84 3.68 -5.02
N ILE A 210 2.29 2.67 -5.77
CA ILE A 210 3.34 1.76 -5.32
C ILE A 210 4.67 2.52 -5.17
N ASP A 211 5.04 3.33 -6.16
CA ASP A 211 6.25 4.16 -6.12
C ASP A 211 6.25 5.15 -4.94
N GLU A 212 5.07 5.71 -4.63
CA GLU A 212 4.86 6.63 -3.50
C GLU A 212 4.58 5.91 -2.16
N MET A 213 4.51 4.57 -2.16
CA MET A 213 4.11 3.72 -1.02
C MET A 213 2.72 4.04 -0.43
N LEU A 214 1.81 4.54 -1.26
CA LEU A 214 0.40 4.79 -0.97
C LEU A 214 -0.44 3.51 -1.20
N PHE A 215 -0.04 2.41 -0.58
CA PHE A 215 -0.62 1.08 -0.79
C PHE A 215 -2.14 1.02 -0.54
N ASN A 216 -2.62 1.74 0.48
CA ASN A 216 -4.04 1.77 0.81
C ASN A 216 -4.87 2.42 -0.31
N THR A 217 -4.36 3.46 -0.96
CA THR A 217 -5.06 4.10 -2.08
C THR A 217 -4.94 3.29 -3.36
N ALA A 218 -3.85 2.54 -3.57
CA ALA A 218 -3.74 1.59 -4.68
C ALA A 218 -4.85 0.53 -4.60
N ILE A 219 -5.06 -0.03 -3.40
CA ILE A 219 -6.13 -1.00 -3.13
C ILE A 219 -7.51 -0.36 -3.29
N SER A 220 -7.72 0.87 -2.83
CA SER A 220 -8.97 1.60 -3.11
C SER A 220 -9.25 1.73 -4.61
N LYS A 221 -8.25 2.04 -5.43
CA LYS A 221 -8.40 2.11 -6.89
C LYS A 221 -8.76 0.77 -7.51
N MET A 222 -8.18 -0.33 -7.03
CA MET A 222 -8.58 -1.68 -7.47
C MET A 222 -10.04 -1.99 -7.09
N MET A 223 -10.47 -1.64 -5.88
CA MET A 223 -11.88 -1.80 -5.46
C MET A 223 -12.82 -0.95 -6.33
N GLU A 224 -12.45 0.29 -6.63
CA GLU A 224 -13.19 1.16 -7.55
C GLU A 224 -13.24 0.58 -8.96
N PHE A 225 -12.13 0.05 -9.48
CA PHE A 225 -12.11 -0.65 -10.76
C PHE A 225 -13.13 -1.78 -10.78
N VAL A 226 -13.11 -2.70 -9.81
CA VAL A 226 -14.07 -3.81 -9.74
C VAL A 226 -15.52 -3.30 -9.68
N ASN A 227 -15.79 -2.21 -8.94
CA ASN A 227 -17.13 -1.62 -8.84
C ASN A 227 -17.67 -1.04 -10.16
N HIS A 228 -16.81 -0.49 -11.01
CA HIS A 228 -17.20 0.09 -12.30
C HIS A 228 -17.17 -0.96 -13.41
N PHE A 229 -16.10 -1.75 -13.48
CA PHE A 229 -15.88 -2.76 -14.50
C PHE A 229 -16.96 -3.86 -14.46
N SER A 230 -17.45 -4.24 -13.27
CA SER A 230 -18.51 -5.24 -13.14
C SER A 230 -19.86 -4.82 -13.74
N LYS A 231 -20.02 -3.55 -14.10
CA LYS A 231 -21.26 -3.01 -14.69
C LYS A 231 -21.25 -3.04 -16.22
N LEU A 232 -20.09 -3.33 -16.83
CA LEU A 232 -19.98 -3.43 -18.28
C LEU A 232 -20.76 -4.64 -18.80
N ASP A 233 -21.22 -4.53 -20.05
CA ASP A 233 -21.88 -5.63 -20.75
C ASP A 233 -20.88 -6.73 -21.13
N THR A 234 -19.67 -6.32 -21.52
CA THR A 234 -18.55 -7.21 -21.88
C THR A 234 -17.28 -6.80 -21.13
N TYR A 235 -16.44 -7.78 -20.83
CA TYR A 235 -15.17 -7.60 -20.12
C TYR A 235 -14.01 -7.83 -21.09
N PRO A 236 -13.33 -6.76 -21.55
CA PRO A 236 -12.15 -6.93 -22.38
C PRO A 236 -11.10 -7.76 -21.65
N LYS A 237 -10.71 -8.89 -22.22
CA LYS A 237 -9.74 -9.82 -21.63
C LYS A 237 -8.43 -9.11 -21.26
N LYS A 238 -7.93 -8.28 -22.17
CA LYS A 238 -6.72 -7.46 -21.95
C LYS A 238 -6.83 -6.48 -20.78
N ALA A 239 -8.02 -5.92 -20.54
CA ALA A 239 -8.25 -5.05 -19.38
C ALA A 239 -8.17 -5.84 -18.07
N LEU A 240 -8.67 -7.09 -18.06
CA LEU A 240 -8.54 -8.00 -16.92
C LEU A 240 -7.10 -8.45 -16.72
N GLU A 241 -6.34 -8.76 -17.77
CA GLU A 241 -4.91 -9.06 -17.70
C GLU A 241 -4.12 -7.93 -17.03
N MET A 242 -4.36 -6.68 -17.47
CA MET A 242 -3.75 -5.50 -16.86
C MET A 242 -4.11 -5.36 -15.37
N ALA A 243 -5.37 -5.59 -15.01
CA ALA A 243 -5.82 -5.52 -13.63
C ALA A 243 -5.23 -6.65 -12.76
N THR A 244 -5.08 -7.85 -13.30
CA THR A 244 -4.51 -9.01 -12.62
C THR A 244 -3.02 -8.78 -12.30
N ILE A 245 -2.26 -8.20 -13.23
CA ILE A 245 -0.86 -7.82 -12.96
C ILE A 245 -0.79 -6.75 -11.87
N ALA A 246 -1.68 -5.75 -11.88
CA ALA A 246 -1.73 -4.74 -10.81
C ALA A 246 -2.07 -5.35 -9.44
N LEU A 247 -2.97 -6.35 -9.39
CA LEU A 247 -3.35 -7.06 -8.16
C LEU A 247 -2.19 -7.85 -7.56
N SER A 248 -1.30 -8.41 -8.40
CA SER A 248 -0.22 -9.33 -7.99
C SER A 248 0.73 -8.77 -6.94
N SER A 249 0.92 -7.45 -6.91
CA SER A 249 1.77 -6.78 -5.91
C SER A 249 1.21 -6.93 -4.48
N PHE A 250 -0.10 -7.12 -4.34
CA PHE A 250 -0.80 -7.19 -3.07
C PHE A 250 -1.30 -8.60 -2.76
N ALA A 251 -1.87 -9.28 -3.75
CA ALA A 251 -2.47 -10.60 -3.66
C ALA A 251 -1.92 -11.53 -4.76
N PRO A 252 -0.66 -11.98 -4.64
CA PRO A 252 0.02 -12.72 -5.70
C PRO A 252 -0.59 -14.10 -5.98
N HIS A 253 -1.11 -14.80 -4.98
CA HIS A 253 -1.56 -16.19 -5.16
C HIS A 253 -2.84 -16.25 -6.00
N ILE A 254 -3.84 -15.44 -5.66
CA ILE A 254 -5.07 -15.33 -6.45
C ILE A 254 -4.82 -14.68 -7.80
N ALA A 255 -3.84 -13.77 -7.92
CA ALA A 255 -3.47 -13.18 -9.19
C ALA A 255 -2.88 -14.21 -10.16
N GLU A 256 -2.05 -15.14 -9.70
CA GLU A 256 -1.56 -16.27 -10.53
C GLU A 256 -2.72 -17.15 -11.00
N GLU A 257 -3.67 -17.50 -10.14
CA GLU A 257 -4.85 -18.28 -10.54
C GLU A 257 -5.70 -17.53 -11.58
N CYS A 258 -5.91 -16.22 -11.38
CA CYS A 258 -6.61 -15.38 -12.34
C CYS A 258 -5.88 -15.32 -13.68
N TRP A 259 -4.55 -15.32 -13.67
CA TRP A 259 -3.70 -15.29 -14.87
C TRP A 259 -3.84 -16.58 -15.69
N GLU A 260 -3.85 -17.73 -15.01
CA GLU A 260 -4.07 -19.03 -15.66
C GLU A 260 -5.49 -19.14 -16.24
N ILE A 261 -6.51 -18.67 -15.53
CA ILE A 261 -7.90 -18.63 -16.02
C ILE A 261 -8.03 -17.75 -17.28
N LEU A 262 -7.27 -16.66 -17.35
CA LEU A 262 -7.17 -15.82 -18.55
C LEU A 262 -6.39 -16.50 -19.68
N GLY A 263 -5.94 -17.76 -19.52
CA GLY A 263 -5.37 -18.59 -20.57
C GLY A 263 -3.85 -18.45 -20.74
N HIS A 264 -3.16 -17.93 -19.74
CA HIS A 264 -1.69 -17.88 -19.71
C HIS A 264 -1.13 -19.14 -19.07
N SER A 265 0.01 -19.64 -19.58
CA SER A 265 0.68 -20.84 -19.05
C SER A 265 2.00 -20.53 -18.35
N GLU A 266 2.55 -19.33 -18.55
CA GLU A 266 3.72 -18.85 -17.85
C GLU A 266 3.31 -18.08 -16.59
N SER A 267 4.11 -18.20 -15.53
CA SER A 267 3.86 -17.50 -14.26
C SER A 267 3.80 -15.98 -14.46
N LEU A 268 2.78 -15.37 -13.86
CA LEU A 268 2.57 -13.93 -13.86
C LEU A 268 3.76 -13.17 -13.29
N THR A 269 4.54 -13.80 -12.40
CA THR A 269 5.76 -13.22 -11.80
C THR A 269 6.73 -12.66 -12.86
N PHE A 270 6.77 -13.22 -14.06
CA PHE A 270 7.65 -12.76 -15.14
C PHE A 270 6.97 -11.80 -16.13
N ALA A 271 5.68 -11.54 -15.97
CA ALA A 271 4.96 -10.59 -16.81
C ALA A 271 5.42 -9.15 -16.50
N PRO A 272 5.65 -8.32 -17.53
CA PRO A 272 6.00 -6.92 -17.30
C PRO A 272 4.80 -6.16 -16.73
N PHE A 273 5.06 -5.21 -15.83
CA PHE A 273 4.01 -4.32 -15.36
C PHE A 273 3.42 -3.54 -16.56
N PRO A 274 2.08 -3.49 -16.73
CA PRO A 274 1.46 -2.89 -17.89
C PRO A 274 1.69 -1.38 -17.95
N LYS A 275 1.81 -0.84 -19.17
CA LYS A 275 1.90 0.62 -19.40
C LYS A 275 0.59 1.16 -19.93
N ALA A 276 0.02 2.13 -19.23
CA ALA A 276 -1.20 2.80 -19.67
C ALA A 276 -0.93 3.67 -20.91
N ASP A 277 -1.75 3.55 -21.96
CA ASP A 277 -1.74 4.51 -23.07
C ASP A 277 -2.21 5.89 -22.55
N PRO A 278 -1.40 6.95 -22.64
CA PRO A 278 -1.78 8.28 -22.19
C PRO A 278 -3.09 8.80 -22.81
N LYS A 279 -3.47 8.32 -24.01
CA LYS A 279 -4.73 8.70 -24.67
C LYS A 279 -5.96 8.18 -23.91
N LEU A 280 -5.85 7.03 -23.24
CA LEU A 280 -6.93 6.43 -22.46
C LEU A 280 -7.09 7.11 -21.09
N LEU A 281 -6.09 7.88 -20.64
CA LEU A 281 -6.12 8.63 -19.38
C LEU A 281 -6.78 10.01 -19.54
N VAL A 282 -7.03 10.43 -20.77
CA VAL A 282 -7.71 11.71 -21.05
C VAL A 282 -9.20 11.55 -20.74
N GLU A 283 -9.60 12.08 -19.59
CA GLU A 283 -11.02 12.27 -19.27
C GLU A 283 -11.57 13.42 -20.14
N GLU A 284 -12.63 13.17 -20.91
CA GLU A 284 -13.29 14.17 -21.77
C GLU A 284 -14.31 15.02 -20.98
N SER A 285 -14.74 14.52 -19.83
CA SER A 285 -15.63 15.19 -18.90
C SER A 285 -14.96 15.43 -17.55
N ALA A 286 -15.46 16.43 -16.81
CA ALA A 286 -15.12 16.70 -15.43
C ALA A 286 -16.39 16.80 -14.59
N THR A 287 -16.30 16.32 -13.35
CA THR A 287 -17.33 16.53 -12.36
C THR A 287 -17.23 17.94 -11.78
N TYR A 288 -18.27 18.75 -11.95
CA TYR A 288 -18.41 20.05 -11.33
C TYR A 288 -19.35 19.96 -10.12
N VAL A 289 -18.81 20.30 -8.94
CA VAL A 289 -19.58 20.44 -7.71
C VAL A 289 -20.18 21.84 -7.64
N ILE A 290 -21.51 21.93 -7.55
CA ILE A 290 -22.23 23.19 -7.49
C ILE A 290 -22.62 23.48 -6.03
N GLN A 291 -22.20 24.64 -5.56
CA GLN A 291 -22.47 25.13 -4.21
C GLN A 291 -23.18 26.50 -4.25
N VAL A 292 -23.99 26.74 -3.22
CA VAL A 292 -24.54 28.07 -2.93
C VAL A 292 -24.24 28.42 -1.48
N ASN A 293 -23.60 29.57 -1.24
CA ASN A 293 -23.10 29.99 0.07
C ASN A 293 -22.30 28.88 0.77
N GLY A 294 -21.46 28.18 0.01
CA GLY A 294 -20.61 27.07 0.49
C GLY A 294 -21.35 25.76 0.77
N LYS A 295 -22.67 25.70 0.61
CA LYS A 295 -23.46 24.46 0.80
C LYS A 295 -23.60 23.71 -0.53
N PHE A 296 -23.36 22.41 -0.52
CA PHE A 296 -23.58 21.52 -1.66
C PHE A 296 -25.04 21.57 -2.14
N ARG A 297 -25.22 21.61 -3.47
CA ARG A 297 -26.55 21.62 -4.12
C ARG A 297 -26.68 20.59 -5.22
N ALA A 298 -25.67 20.48 -6.08
CA ALA A 298 -25.69 19.55 -7.19
C ALA A 298 -24.28 19.11 -7.57
N LYS A 299 -24.22 18.02 -8.33
CA LYS A 299 -23.02 17.52 -8.99
C LYS A 299 -23.39 17.24 -10.45
N TRP A 300 -22.61 17.77 -11.39
CA TRP A 300 -22.82 17.54 -12.82
C TRP A 300 -21.53 17.09 -13.49
N ASP A 301 -21.65 16.12 -14.39
CA ASP A 301 -20.56 15.67 -15.24
C ASP A 301 -20.71 16.36 -16.60
N LEU A 302 -19.77 17.26 -16.92
CA LEU A 302 -19.81 18.10 -18.11
C LEU A 302 -18.48 17.98 -18.87
N PRO A 303 -18.43 18.26 -20.19
CA PRO A 303 -17.17 18.26 -20.93
C PRO A 303 -16.12 19.14 -20.26
N LYS A 304 -14.85 18.73 -20.27
CA LYS A 304 -13.75 19.52 -19.73
C LYS A 304 -13.64 20.89 -20.41
N GLY A 305 -12.96 21.81 -19.72
CA GLY A 305 -12.75 23.16 -20.24
C GLY A 305 -13.98 24.07 -20.16
N GLN A 306 -15.01 23.74 -19.36
CA GLN A 306 -16.10 24.69 -19.10
C GLN A 306 -15.55 26.00 -18.55
N THR A 307 -16.03 27.11 -19.10
CA THR A 307 -15.77 28.42 -18.54
C THR A 307 -16.68 28.67 -17.34
N LYS A 308 -16.27 29.63 -16.50
CA LYS A 308 -17.08 30.08 -15.37
C LYS A 308 -18.46 30.54 -15.84
N GLU A 309 -18.52 31.22 -16.98
CA GLU A 309 -19.72 31.81 -17.55
C GLU A 309 -20.66 30.72 -18.05
N ALA A 310 -20.16 29.77 -18.84
CA ALA A 310 -20.95 28.65 -19.36
C ALA A 310 -21.55 27.82 -18.21
N LEU A 311 -20.74 27.50 -17.20
CA LEU A 311 -21.22 26.73 -16.05
C LEU A 311 -22.25 27.50 -15.22
N LEU A 312 -22.09 28.81 -15.08
CA LEU A 312 -23.06 29.66 -14.38
C LEU A 312 -24.40 29.74 -15.13
N GLU A 313 -24.38 29.78 -16.47
CA GLU A 313 -25.60 29.73 -17.28
C GLU A 313 -26.33 28.39 -17.11
N ILE A 314 -25.61 27.27 -17.16
CA ILE A 314 -26.18 25.94 -16.88
C ILE A 314 -26.82 25.93 -15.49
N VAL A 315 -26.14 26.50 -14.47
CA VAL A 315 -26.68 26.59 -13.11
C VAL A 315 -27.95 27.43 -13.01
N LYS A 316 -28.01 28.56 -13.72
CA LYS A 316 -29.19 29.44 -13.72
C LYS A 316 -30.37 28.84 -14.50
N GLY A 317 -30.09 28.04 -15.52
CA GLY A 317 -31.10 27.38 -16.35
C GLY A 317 -31.74 26.14 -15.71
N ASP A 318 -31.17 25.60 -14.64
CA ASP A 318 -31.69 24.40 -13.96
C ASP A 318 -32.81 24.76 -12.96
N GLU A 319 -34.01 24.23 -13.19
CA GLU A 319 -35.20 24.47 -12.36
C GLU A 319 -35.01 24.03 -10.89
N LYS A 320 -34.22 22.98 -10.64
CA LYS A 320 -33.93 22.51 -9.28
C LYS A 320 -32.97 23.44 -8.56
N MET A 321 -32.14 24.17 -9.30
CA MET A 321 -31.24 25.19 -8.76
C MET A 321 -31.92 26.53 -8.52
N ALA A 322 -32.98 26.86 -9.26
CA ALA A 322 -33.70 28.13 -9.16
C ALA A 322 -34.13 28.48 -7.72
N LYS A 323 -34.64 27.50 -6.95
CA LYS A 323 -35.03 27.67 -5.54
C LYS A 323 -33.87 28.02 -4.59
N HIS A 324 -32.63 27.77 -5.01
CA HIS A 324 -31.43 28.05 -4.24
C HIS A 324 -30.76 29.36 -4.64
N LEU A 325 -31.21 30.02 -5.71
CA LEU A 325 -30.64 31.25 -6.26
C LEU A 325 -31.52 32.47 -5.97
N SER A 326 -32.37 32.41 -4.94
CA SER A 326 -33.23 33.52 -4.50
C SER A 326 -32.41 34.58 -3.76
N GLY A 327 -31.74 35.46 -4.49
CA GLY A 327 -30.93 36.54 -3.92
C GLY A 327 -30.00 37.16 -4.96
N GLU A 328 -29.40 38.31 -4.62
CA GLU A 328 -28.40 38.95 -5.48
C GLU A 328 -27.09 38.16 -5.41
N ILE A 329 -26.55 37.78 -6.57
CA ILE A 329 -25.24 37.13 -6.65
C ILE A 329 -24.16 38.17 -6.37
N VAL A 330 -23.49 38.03 -5.22
CA VAL A 330 -22.42 38.95 -4.79
C VAL A 330 -21.06 38.50 -5.31
N LYS A 331 -20.84 37.18 -5.40
CA LYS A 331 -19.56 36.61 -5.82
C LYS A 331 -19.77 35.22 -6.40
N VAL A 332 -18.97 34.87 -7.40
CA VAL A 332 -18.91 33.51 -7.95
C VAL A 332 -17.47 33.04 -7.90
N ILE A 333 -17.23 31.94 -7.18
CA ILE A 333 -15.94 31.28 -7.06
C ILE A 333 -15.95 30.08 -8.00
N PHE A 334 -15.05 30.08 -8.97
CA PHE A 334 -14.90 29.01 -9.93
C PHE A 334 -13.52 28.36 -9.75
N VAL A 335 -13.51 27.05 -9.60
CA VAL A 335 -12.30 26.23 -9.65
C VAL A 335 -12.44 25.36 -10.90
N PRO A 336 -11.59 25.56 -11.94
CA PRO A 336 -11.65 24.80 -13.17
C PRO A 336 -11.76 23.29 -12.93
N GLU A 337 -12.64 22.64 -13.68
CA GLU A 337 -12.86 21.19 -13.66
C GLU A 337 -13.23 20.60 -12.29
N LYS A 338 -13.70 21.43 -11.35
CA LYS A 338 -13.95 20.98 -9.98
C LYS A 338 -15.19 21.59 -9.33
N LEU A 339 -15.34 22.91 -9.34
CA LEU A 339 -16.32 23.57 -8.47
C LEU A 339 -16.81 24.92 -8.99
N LEU A 340 -18.10 25.16 -8.78
CA LEU A 340 -18.70 26.49 -8.85
C LEU A 340 -19.44 26.77 -7.53
N ASN A 341 -19.00 27.77 -6.77
CA ASN A 341 -19.69 28.24 -5.58
C ASN A 341 -20.25 29.64 -5.82
N ILE A 342 -21.57 29.75 -5.74
CA ILE A 342 -22.32 31.00 -5.95
C ILE A 342 -22.65 31.59 -4.58
N VAL A 343 -22.12 32.77 -4.30
CA VAL A 343 -22.37 33.50 -3.06
C VAL A 343 -23.50 34.49 -3.30
N ILE A 344 -24.60 34.30 -2.57
CA ILE A 344 -25.82 35.12 -2.64
C ILE A 344 -26.07 35.83 -1.31
N LYS A 345 -26.60 37.04 -1.39
CA LYS A 345 -27.01 37.85 -0.24
C LYS A 345 -28.42 37.53 0.24
#